data_AF-A0A939KCR8-F1
#
_entry.id   AF-A0A939KCR8-F1
#
_cell.length_a   1.000
_cell.length_b   1.000
_cell.length_c   1.000
_cell.angle_alpha   90.00
_cell.angle_beta   90.00
_cell.angle_gamma   90.00
#
_symmetry.space_group_name_H-M   'P 1'
#
loop_
_entity.id
_entity.type
_entity.pdbx_description
1 polymer ?
#
loop_
_entity_poly.entity_id
_entity_poly.type
_entity_poly.pdbx_seq_one_letter_code
_entity_poly.pdbx_strand_id
1 'polypeptide(L)' 'MFQMPVFKPGVRVLQGGREETVSHVVLRRKEMMVYLVGHDEPIRPDRLQLEPQWFTTERRPEALNWYL' A
#
# COMPACT_ATOMS: atom_id res chain seq x y z
N MET A 1 -3.55 16.17 11.36
CA MET A 1 -2.44 15.35 10.84
C MET A 1 -2.47 14.03 11.59
N PHE A 2 -2.43 12.91 10.87
CA PHE A 2 -2.63 11.58 11.46
C PHE A 2 -1.42 10.72 11.14
N GLN A 3 -1.06 9.82 12.06
CA GLN A 3 -0.03 8.83 11.84
C GLN A 3 -0.71 7.46 11.69
N MET A 4 -0.59 6.85 10.51
CA MET A 4 -1.19 5.55 10.23
C MET A 4 -0.33 4.73 9.26
N PRO A 5 -0.39 3.40 9.32
CA PRO A 5 0.16 2.56 8.27
C PRO A 5 -0.67 2.71 6.99
N VAL A 6 -0.15 3.49 6.03
CA VAL A 6 -0.84 3.78 4.77
C VAL A 6 -0.20 3.02 3.61
N PHE A 7 -0.91 2.03 3.08
CA PHE A 7 -0.53 1.36 1.85
C PHE A 7 -0.83 2.25 0.64
N LYS A 8 0.21 2.52 -0.16
CA LYS A 8 0.13 3.24 -1.44
C LYS A 8 1.28 2.80 -2.35
N PRO A 9 1.17 2.96 -3.67
CA PRO A 9 2.26 2.66 -4.61
C PRO A 9 3.59 3.26 -4.17
N GLY A 10 4.68 2.49 -4.31
CA GLY A 10 6.05 2.90 -4.00
C GLY A 10 6.45 2.84 -2.53
N VAL A 11 5.54 2.48 -1.61
CA VAL A 11 5.88 2.31 -0.18
C VAL A 11 6.59 0.97 0.05
N ARG A 12 7.63 0.98 0.89
CA ARG A 12 8.35 -0.22 1.34
C ARG A 12 7.61 -0.86 2.51
N VAL A 13 7.50 -2.18 2.48
CA VAL A 13 6.86 -3.02 3.51
C VAL A 13 7.75 -4.22 3.83
N LEU A 14 7.55 -4.85 4.98
CA LEU A 14 8.20 -6.13 5.29
C LEU A 14 7.21 -7.29 5.15
N GLN A 15 7.60 -8.32 4.40
CA GLN A 15 6.92 -9.60 4.29
C GLN A 15 7.85 -10.68 4.83
N GLY A 16 7.52 -11.27 6.00
CA GLY A 16 8.35 -12.33 6.57
C GLY A 16 9.82 -11.95 6.80
N GLY A 17 10.09 -10.67 7.12
CA GLY A 17 11.43 -10.14 7.32
C GLY A 17 12.17 -9.72 6.04
N ARG A 18 11.60 -9.98 4.87
CA ARG A 18 12.11 -9.48 3.59
C ARG A 18 11.43 -8.16 3.24
N GLU A 19 12.22 -7.22 2.73
CA GLU A 19 11.70 -5.95 2.29
C GLU A 19 11.18 -6.01 0.86
N GLU A 20 9.98 -5.46 0.68
CA GLU A 20 9.23 -5.50 -0.57
C GLU A 20 8.67 -4.10 -0.86
N THR A 21 8.30 -3.86 -2.12
CA THR A 21 7.71 -2.58 -2.57
C THR A 21 6.28 -2.77 -3.01
N VAL A 22 5.37 -1.93 -2.53
CA VAL A 22 3.97 -1.90 -2.98
C VAL A 22 3.89 -1.40 -4.42
N SER A 23 3.36 -2.22 -5.31
CA SER A 23 3.01 -1.82 -6.68
C SER A 23 1.71 -1.01 -6.67
N HIS A 24 0.62 -1.62 -6.18
CA HIS A 24 -0.69 -1.00 -6.12
C HIS A 24 -1.58 -1.67 -5.07
N VAL A 25 -2.71 -1.03 -4.76
CA VAL A 25 -3.68 -1.50 -3.77
C VAL A 25 -5.05 -1.59 -4.43
N VAL A 26 -5.73 -2.71 -4.22
CA VAL A 26 -7.08 -2.95 -4.74
C VAL A 26 -8.04 -3.16 -3.58
N LEU A 27 -9.21 -2.52 -3.67
CA LEU A 27 -10.35 -2.80 -2.81
C LEU A 27 -11.37 -3.64 -3.58
N ARG A 28 -11.61 -4.87 -3.13
CA ARG A 28 -12.57 -5.79 -3.76
C ARG A 28 -13.38 -6.51 -2.70
N ARG A 29 -14.71 -6.55 -2.84
CA ARG A 29 -15.62 -7.24 -1.90
C ARG A 29 -15.42 -6.86 -0.43
N LYS A 30 -15.18 -5.57 -0.15
CA LYS A 30 -14.86 -5.03 1.18
C LYS A 30 -13.54 -5.52 1.79
N GLU A 31 -12.69 -6.16 0.99
CA GLU A 31 -11.33 -6.52 1.38
C GLU A 31 -10.31 -5.65 0.64
N MET A 32 -9.22 -5.36 1.33
CA MET A 32 -8.06 -4.68 0.76
C MET A 32 -6.99 -5.71 0.42
N MET A 33 -6.44 -5.60 -0.79
CA MET A 33 -5.41 -6.47 -1.33
C MET A 33 -4.21 -5.62 -1.76
N VAL A 34 -3.02 -6.01 -1.33
CA VAL A 34 -1.77 -5.30 -1.62
C VAL A 34 -0.97 -6.10 -2.63
N TYR A 35 -0.67 -5.50 -3.77
CA TYR A 35 0.21 -6.09 -4.78
C TYR A 35 1.63 -5.58 -4.57
N LEU A 36 2.59 -6.51 -4.56
CA LEU A 36 4.00 -6.20 -4.46
C LEU A 36 4.64 -6.22 -5.85
N VAL A 37 5.68 -5.43 -6.05
CA VAL A 37 6.42 -5.39 -7.32
C VAL A 37 7.03 -6.77 -7.60
N GLY A 38 6.69 -7.35 -8.75
CA GLY A 38 7.21 -8.66 -9.17
C GLY A 38 6.49 -9.88 -8.57
N HIS A 39 5.37 -9.68 -7.87
CA HIS A 39 4.54 -10.77 -7.36
C HIS A 39 3.19 -10.80 -8.09
N ASP A 40 2.78 -11.97 -8.56
CA ASP A 40 1.52 -12.15 -9.28
C ASP A 40 0.30 -12.19 -8.34
N GLU A 41 0.49 -12.76 -7.14
CA GLU A 41 -0.58 -12.92 -6.16
C GLU A 41 -0.61 -11.74 -5.18
N PRO A 42 -1.80 -11.22 -4.86
CA PRO A 42 -1.93 -10.18 -3.86
C PRO A 42 -1.78 -10.74 -2.45
N ILE A 43 -1.27 -9.90 -1.55
CA ILE A 43 -1.08 -10.23 -0.14
C ILE A 43 -2.09 -9.45 0.70
N ARG A 44 -2.64 -10.12 1.72
CA ARG A 44 -3.52 -9.45 2.69
C ARG A 44 -2.71 -8.48 3.55
N PRO A 45 -3.21 -7.28 3.84
CA PRO A 45 -2.49 -6.25 4.60
C PRO A 45 -1.98 -6.71 5.97
N ASP A 46 -2.71 -7.59 6.65
CA ASP A 46 -2.34 -8.15 7.95
C ASP A 46 -1.08 -9.02 7.92
N ARG A 47 -0.64 -9.45 6.73
CA ARG A 47 0.61 -10.21 6.52
C ARG A 47 1.81 -9.33 6.19
N LEU A 48 1.63 -8.01 6.13
CA LEU A 48 2.68 -7.04 5.83
C LEU A 48 2.90 -6.16 7.05
N GLN A 49 4.17 -5.87 7.35
CA GLN A 49 4.52 -4.87 8.35
C GLN A 49 4.84 -3.57 7.62
N LEU A 50 4.26 -2.48 8.11
CA LEU A 50 4.43 -1.14 7.57
C LEU A 50 4.53 -0.15 8.73
N GLU A 51 5.62 0.61 8.74
CA GLU A 51 5.78 1.67 9.74
C GLU A 51 4.73 2.78 9.53
N PRO A 52 4.12 3.29 10.62
CA PRO A 52 3.14 4.36 10.54
C PRO A 52 3.72 5.62 9.88
N GLN A 53 3.07 6.07 8.80
CA GLN A 53 3.42 7.26 8.06
C GLN A 53 2.49 8.42 8.42
N TRP A 54 3.01 9.63 8.30
CA TRP A 54 2.20 10.84 8.38
C TRP A 54 1.36 11.01 7.11
N PHE A 55 0.06 11.21 7.28
CA PHE A 55 -0.82 11.54 6.17
C PHE A 55 -1.87 12.57 6.59
N THR A 56 -2.48 13.21 5.59
CA THR A 56 -3.60 14.13 5.76
C THR A 56 -4.84 13.53 5.12
N THR A 57 -6.00 13.78 5.74
CA THR A 57 -7.32 13.44 5.17
C THR A 57 -7.81 14.50 4.19
N GLU A 58 -7.09 15.61 4.07
CA GLU A 58 -7.39 16.63 3.08
C GLU A 58 -7.10 16.08 1.68
N ARG A 59 -8.08 16.25 0.78
CA ARG A 59 -7.91 15.89 -0.62
C ARG A 59 -6.78 16.71 -1.22
N ARG A 60 -5.67 16.06 -1.54
CA ARG A 60 -4.63 16.67 -2.36
C ARG A 60 -5.00 16.48 -3.83
N PRO A 61 -5.11 17.55 -4.64
CA PRO A 61 -5.28 17.44 -6.07
C PRO A 61 -3.95 16.95 -6.67
N GLU A 62 -3.71 15.64 -6.58
CA GLU A 62 -2.59 15.00 -7.29
C GLU A 62 -3.12 14.50 -8.63
N ALA A 63 -2.33 14.68 -9.69
CA ALA A 63 -2.62 14.08 -11.00
C ALA A 63 -2.59 12.56 -10.82
N LEU A 64 -3.75 11.93 -10.94
CA LEU A 64 -3.90 10.49 -10.82
C LEU A 64 -3.22 9.84 -12.04
N ASN A 65 -1.91 9.65 -11.97
CA ASN A 65 -1.16 8.84 -12.93
C ASN A 65 -1.43 7.37 -12.59
N TRP A 66 -2.58 6.88 -13.06
CA TRP A 66 -2.81 5.45 -13.18
C TRP A 66 -1.76 4.92 -14.17
N TYR A 67 -0.88 4.04 -13.72
CA TYR A 67 -0.07 3.24 -14.64
C TYR A 67 -0.87 1.96 -14.87
N LEU A 68 -1.43 1.81 -16.08
CA LEU A 68 -1.89 0.54 -16.65
C LEU A 68 -0.68 -0.23 -17.19
#